data_AF-A0A967MLC0-F1
#
_entry.id   AF-A0A967MLC0-F1
#
_cell.length_a   1.000
_cell.length_b   1.000
_cell.length_c   1.000
_cell.angle_alpha   90.00
_cell.angle_beta   90.00
_cell.angle_gamma   90.00
#
_symmetry.space_group_name_H-M   'P 1'
#
loop_
_entity.id
_entity.type
_entity.pdbx_description
1 polymer ?
#
loop_
_entity_poly.entity_id
_entity_poly.type
_entity_poly.pdbx_seq_one_letter_code
_entity_poly.pdbx_strand_id
1 'polypeptide(L)'
;VTVDHPDRVVEAALEHRPDIIVLDYVLPDRSGLDVVEELRSHEALASTPVAFMTGHEDVAADGRFHSLGVVGVIGKPFDTETLVDRLRQLAGS
;
A
#
# COMPACT_ATOMS: atom_id res chain seq x y z
N VAL A 1 -7.73 3.61 -9.89
CA VAL A 1 -7.96 2.26 -10.46
C VAL A 1 -8.01 1.26 -9.31
N THR A 2 -8.79 0.18 -9.41
CA THR A 2 -8.81 -0.92 -8.45
C THR A 2 -8.23 -2.15 -9.11
N VAL A 3 -7.35 -2.86 -8.41
CA VAL A 3 -6.72 -4.10 -8.87
C VAL A 3 -7.05 -5.18 -7.85
N ASP A 4 -7.57 -6.31 -8.31
CA ASP A 4 -8.05 -7.43 -7.49
C ASP A 4 -7.09 -8.63 -7.47
N HIS A 5 -6.05 -8.63 -8.33
CA HIS A 5 -5.02 -9.66 -8.38
C HIS A 5 -3.60 -9.07 -8.22
N PRO A 6 -2.74 -9.67 -7.36
CA PRO A 6 -1.42 -9.13 -7.05
C PRO A 6 -0.51 -9.00 -8.29
N ASP A 7 -0.63 -9.92 -9.26
CA ASP A 7 0.21 -9.98 -10.46
C ASP A 7 0.02 -8.78 -11.40
N ARG A 8 -1.09 -8.04 -11.23
CA ARG A 8 -1.44 -6.88 -12.08
C ARG A 8 -1.08 -5.55 -11.42
N VAL A 9 -0.63 -5.57 -10.16
CA VAL A 9 -0.40 -4.35 -9.37
C VAL A 9 0.70 -3.49 -9.99
N VAL A 10 1.84 -4.08 -10.37
CA VAL A 10 2.95 -3.35 -10.99
C VAL A 10 2.53 -2.74 -12.33
N GLU A 11 1.90 -3.54 -13.20
CA GLU A 11 1.44 -3.09 -14.52
C GLU A 11 0.48 -1.90 -14.39
N ALA A 12 -0.54 -2.03 -13.53
CA ALA A 12 -1.52 -0.96 -13.31
C ALA A 12 -0.87 0.29 -12.69
N ALA A 13 0.08 0.13 -11.77
CA ALA A 13 0.80 1.24 -11.16
C ALA A 13 1.70 1.98 -12.16
N LEU A 14 2.37 1.25 -13.07
CA LEU A 14 3.15 1.85 -14.16
C LEU A 14 2.28 2.62 -15.15
N GLU A 15 1.11 2.07 -15.48
CA GLU A 15 0.15 2.68 -16.41
C GLU A 15 -0.46 3.96 -15.83
N HIS A 16 -0.93 3.90 -14.58
CA HIS A 16 -1.72 4.98 -13.97
C HIS A 16 -0.89 5.98 -13.18
N ARG A 17 0.36 5.63 -12.82
CA ARG A 17 1.29 6.46 -12.02
C ARG A 17 0.62 7.11 -10.81
N PRO A 18 0.10 6.30 -9.88
CA PRO A 18 -0.67 6.83 -8.76
C PRO A 18 0.21 7.66 -7.81
N ASP A 19 -0.37 8.71 -7.25
CA ASP A 19 0.26 9.52 -6.20
C ASP A 19 0.38 8.74 -4.88
N ILE A 20 -0.49 7.74 -4.65
CA ILE A 20 -0.47 6.84 -3.50
C ILE A 20 -1.10 5.50 -3.85
N ILE A 21 -0.55 4.40 -3.31
CA ILE A 21 -1.12 3.06 -3.41
C ILE A 21 -1.69 2.67 -2.06
N VAL A 22 -2.96 2.25 -2.05
CA VAL A 22 -3.61 1.63 -0.90
C VAL A 22 -3.67 0.13 -1.16
N LEU A 23 -3.06 -0.65 -0.29
CA LEU A 23 -2.87 -2.08 -0.50
C LEU A 23 -3.42 -2.88 0.68
N ASP A 24 -4.17 -3.96 0.40
CA ASP A 24 -4.54 -4.89 1.47
C ASP A 24 -3.31 -5.63 1.98
N TYR A 25 -3.15 -5.70 3.29
CA TYR A 25 -2.01 -6.42 3.88
C TYR A 25 -2.16 -7.93 3.71
N VAL A 26 -3.38 -8.45 3.80
CA VAL A 26 -3.66 -9.88 3.71
C VAL A 26 -4.16 -10.19 2.29
N LEU A 27 -3.31 -10.86 1.51
CA LEU A 27 -3.68 -11.39 0.20
C LEU A 27 -3.69 -12.92 0.24
N PRO A 28 -4.39 -13.60 -0.69
CA PRO A 28 -4.53 -15.06 -0.68
C PRO A 28 -3.19 -15.82 -0.71
N ASP A 29 -2.22 -15.32 -1.48
CA ASP A 29 -0.98 -16.06 -1.80
C ASP A 29 0.28 -15.47 -1.16
N ARG A 30 0.27 -14.18 -0.81
CA ARG A 30 1.44 -13.47 -0.27
C ARG A 30 1.05 -12.30 0.64
N SER A 31 2.00 -11.76 1.39
CA SER A 31 1.76 -10.57 2.19
C SER A 31 1.77 -9.31 1.33
N GLY A 32 1.09 -8.26 1.80
CA GLY A 32 1.18 -6.94 1.16
C GLY A 32 2.62 -6.41 1.08
N LEU A 33 3.49 -6.78 2.02
CA LEU A 33 4.91 -6.41 1.99
C LEU A 33 5.65 -7.00 0.78
N ASP A 34 5.30 -8.22 0.37
CA ASP A 34 5.92 -8.87 -0.79
C ASP A 34 5.55 -8.14 -2.10
N VAL A 35 4.35 -7.57 -2.16
CA VAL A 35 3.94 -6.69 -3.27
C VAL A 35 4.72 -5.37 -3.23
N VAL A 36 4.96 -4.81 -2.04
CA VAL A 36 5.75 -3.58 -1.91
C VAL A 36 7.19 -3.81 -2.36
N GLU A 37 7.82 -4.93 -1.98
CA GLU A 37 9.15 -5.31 -2.47
C GLU A 37 9.21 -5.32 -4.00
N GLU A 38 8.20 -5.90 -4.65
CA GLU A 38 8.08 -5.90 -6.11
C GLU A 38 7.93 -4.50 -6.70
N LEU A 39 7.09 -3.65 -6.11
CA LEU A 39 6.95 -2.25 -6.50
C LEU A 39 8.29 -1.50 -6.37
N ARG A 40 9.06 -1.74 -5.30
CA ARG A 40 10.36 -1.11 -5.08
C ARG A 40 11.45 -1.56 -6.04
N SER A 41 11.32 -2.75 -6.63
CA SER A 41 12.23 -3.22 -7.68
C SER A 41 12.09 -2.44 -9.00
N HIS A 42 11.03 -1.65 -9.16
CA HIS A 42 10.78 -0.83 -10.35
C HIS A 42 11.12 0.64 -10.07
N GLU A 43 12.12 1.19 -10.78
CA GLU A 43 12.60 2.56 -10.57
C GLU A 43 11.47 3.61 -10.61
N ALA A 44 10.52 3.45 -11.54
CA ALA A 44 9.39 4.36 -11.70
C ALA A 44 8.38 4.35 -10.53
N LEU A 45 8.42 3.31 -9.69
CA LEU A 45 7.49 3.10 -8.56
C LEU A 45 8.23 3.06 -7.20
N ALA A 46 9.56 3.13 -7.22
CA ALA A 46 10.40 3.01 -6.03
C ALA A 46 10.08 4.05 -4.97
N SER A 47 9.65 5.25 -5.38
CA SER A 47 9.27 6.34 -4.49
C SER A 47 7.75 6.48 -4.27
N THR A 48 6.92 5.65 -4.91
CA THR A 48 5.45 5.76 -4.76
C THR A 48 5.05 5.40 -3.32
N PRO A 49 4.38 6.28 -2.58
CA PRO A 49 4.00 5.98 -1.20
C PRO A 49 2.95 4.86 -1.18
N VAL A 50 3.14 3.92 -0.24
CA VAL A 50 2.21 2.80 -0.04
C VAL A 50 1.67 2.85 1.37
N ALA A 51 0.35 2.77 1.50
CA ALA A 51 -0.35 2.62 2.77
C ALA A 51 -1.05 1.27 2.82
N PHE A 52 -0.92 0.56 3.94
CA PHE A 52 -1.66 -0.69 4.12
C PHE A 52 -3.06 -0.44 4.63
N MET A 53 -3.98 -1.29 4.20
CA MET A 53 -5.34 -1.38 4.69
C MET A 53 -5.51 -2.77 5.31
N THR A 54 -5.80 -2.87 6.60
CA THR A 54 -5.74 -4.15 7.32
C THR A 54 -6.65 -4.17 8.54
N GLY A 55 -7.14 -5.35 8.92
CA GLY A 55 -7.76 -5.58 10.23
C GLY A 55 -6.77 -5.98 11.33
N HIS A 56 -5.48 -6.09 11.01
CA HIS A 56 -4.44 -6.51 11.94
C HIS A 56 -3.68 -5.32 12.51
N GLU A 57 -3.60 -5.21 13.83
CA GLU A 57 -2.99 -4.06 14.51
C GLU A 57 -1.44 -4.06 14.44
N ASP A 58 -0.83 -5.22 14.16
CA ASP A 58 0.63 -5.41 14.28
C ASP A 58 1.41 -5.30 12.96
N VAL A 59 0.78 -4.88 11.86
CA VAL A 59 1.47 -4.77 10.55
C VAL A 59 2.69 -3.85 10.60
N ALA A 60 2.62 -2.78 11.41
CA ALA A 60 3.72 -1.85 11.58
C ALA A 60 4.90 -2.42 12.40
N ALA A 61 4.71 -3.56 13.09
CA ALA A 61 5.76 -4.24 13.84
C ALA A 61 6.63 -5.17 12.97
N ASP A 62 6.22 -5.47 11.73
CA ASP A 62 7.08 -6.17 10.78
C ASP A 62 8.30 -5.28 10.46
N GLY A 63 9.51 -5.82 10.66
CA GLY A 63 10.75 -5.08 10.44
C GLY A 63 10.92 -4.57 9.00
N ARG A 64 10.25 -5.19 8.03
CA ARG A 64 10.26 -4.75 6.63
C ARG A 64 9.43 -3.48 6.40
N PHE A 65 8.43 -3.21 7.23
CA PHE A 65 7.48 -2.10 7.07
C PHE A 65 8.18 -0.76 6.82
N HIS A 66 9.09 -0.40 7.71
CA HIS A 66 9.82 0.87 7.63
C HIS A 66 10.87 0.84 6.51
N SER A 67 11.55 -0.29 6.32
CA SER A 67 12.60 -0.44 5.29
C SER A 67 12.07 -0.32 3.86
N LEU A 68 10.80 -0.69 3.64
CA LEU A 68 10.14 -0.61 2.35
C LEU A 68 9.45 0.75 2.09
N GLY A 69 9.57 1.69 3.03
CA GLY A 69 8.99 3.02 2.90
C GLY A 69 7.46 3.00 2.87
N VAL A 70 6.84 2.11 3.66
CA VAL A 70 5.39 2.13 3.87
C VAL A 70 5.05 3.33 4.75
N VAL A 71 4.13 4.17 4.29
CA VAL A 71 3.86 5.47 4.91
C VAL A 71 2.82 5.41 6.02
N GLY A 72 2.04 4.33 6.09
CA GLY A 72 1.05 4.17 7.16
C GLY A 72 0.16 2.95 7.05
N VAL A 73 -0.74 2.82 8.01
CA VAL A 73 -1.75 1.77 8.12
C VAL A 73 -3.12 2.38 8.35
N ILE A 74 -4.11 1.88 7.63
CA ILE A 74 -5.52 2.20 7.75
C ILE A 74 -6.24 0.96 8.28
N GLY A 75 -6.67 1.03 9.54
CA GLY A 75 -7.33 -0.07 10.24
C GLY A 75 -8.76 -0.30 9.75
N LYS A 76 -9.14 -1.55 9.52
CA LYS A 76 -10.53 -1.98 9.28
C LYS A 76 -11.24 -2.24 10.62
N PRO A 77 -12.54 -1.90 10.77
CA PRO A 77 -13.37 -1.18 9.81
C PRO A 77 -13.08 0.33 9.79
N PHE A 78 -13.34 0.97 8.66
CA PHE A 78 -13.28 2.42 8.48
C PHE A 78 -14.51 2.91 7.73
N ASP A 79 -14.88 4.16 7.94
CA ASP A 79 -15.83 4.87 7.09
C ASP A 79 -15.10 5.64 5.98
N THR A 80 -15.87 6.13 5.00
CA THR A 80 -15.34 6.86 3.85
C THR A 80 -14.61 8.14 4.24
N GLU A 81 -15.09 8.84 5.27
CA GLU A 81 -14.49 10.11 5.73
C GLU A 81 -13.10 9.86 6.34
N THR A 82 -13.02 8.88 7.23
CA THR A 82 -11.78 8.42 7.85
C THR A 82 -10.77 7.96 6.80
N LEU A 83 -11.21 7.19 5.80
CA LEU A 83 -10.33 6.75 4.71
C LEU A 83 -9.77 7.95 3.95
N VAL A 84 -10.63 8.89 3.53
CA VAL A 84 -10.22 10.07 2.76
C VAL A 84 -9.25 10.94 3.56
N ASP A 85 -9.51 11.18 4.84
CA ASP A 85 -8.65 12.01 5.68
C ASP A 85 -7.29 11.36 5.93
N ARG A 86 -7.25 10.04 6.13
CA ARG A 86 -5.99 9.30 6.21
C ARG A 86 -5.19 9.38 4.92
N LEU A 87 -5.83 9.21 3.77
CA LEU A 87 -5.13 9.32 2.48
C LEU A 87 -4.57 10.72 2.23
N ARG A 88 -5.31 11.77 2.59
CA ARG A 88 -4.82 13.15 2.51
C ARG A 88 -3.62 13.39 3.41
N GLN A 89 -3.64 12.85 4.63
CA GLN A 89 -2.51 12.94 5.56
C GLN A 89 -1.26 12.24 5.03
N LEU A 90 -1.43 11.11 4.34
CA LEU A 90 -0.33 10.28 3.84
C LEU A 90 0.21 10.72 2.47
N ALA A 91 -0.63 11.33 1.62
CA ALA A 91 -0.23 11.81 0.30
C ALA A 91 0.35 13.24 0.32
N GLY A 92 0.11 13.99 1.39
CA GLY A 92 0.53 15.40 1.54
C GLY A 92 1.84 15.63 2.30
N SER A 93 2.58 14.57 2.64
CA SER A 93 3.83 14.61 3.43
C SER A 93 5.09 14.46 2.58
#